data_AF-A0A330GU07-F1
#
_entry.id   AF-A0A330GU07-F1
#
_cell.length_a   1.000
_cell.length_b   1.000
_cell.length_c   1.000
_cell.angle_alpha   90.00
_cell.angle_beta   90.00
_cell.angle_gamma   90.00
#
_symmetry.space_group_name_H-M   'P 1'
#
loop_
_entity.id
_entity.type
_entity.pdbx_description
1 polymer ?
#
loop_
_entity_poly.entity_id
_entity_poly.type
_entity_poly.pdbx_seq_one_letter_code
_entity_poly.pdbx_strand_id
1 'polypeptide(L)'
;MSFRFAVAALALAVAVNASCAQERACGSRDPVNSIAEMSAAIYACWRPPRGTAGMSLTLRFSLRRDGTLFGKPHATFSKLGPDDRLNRAFVASVLEALAKALPLPFTESMGGAIAGRILSPRFTAMQERRS
;
A
#
# COMPACT_ATOMS: atom_id res chain seq x y z
N MET A 1 34.01 -60.11 -9.09
CA MET A 1 32.71 -60.37 -8.44
C MET A 1 32.26 -59.10 -7.73
N SER A 2 31.00 -58.74 -7.97
CA SER A 2 30.36 -57.45 -7.72
C SER A 2 30.12 -57.13 -6.24
N PHE A 3 30.25 -55.85 -5.86
CA PHE A 3 29.46 -55.26 -4.77
C PHE A 3 28.81 -53.97 -5.29
N ARG A 4 27.50 -54.03 -5.53
CA ARG A 4 26.68 -52.88 -5.92
C ARG A 4 26.23 -52.19 -4.64
N PHE A 5 26.77 -51.02 -4.34
CA PHE A 5 26.25 -50.16 -3.28
C PHE A 5 24.99 -49.45 -3.80
N ALA A 6 23.83 -49.86 -3.31
CA ALA A 6 22.57 -49.13 -3.52
C ALA A 6 22.54 -47.95 -2.54
N VAL A 7 22.91 -46.76 -3.02
CA VAL A 7 22.70 -45.51 -2.28
C VAL A 7 21.26 -45.08 -2.52
N ALA A 8 20.41 -45.25 -1.51
CA ALA A 8 19.06 -44.69 -1.49
C ALA A 8 19.17 -43.17 -1.30
N ALA A 9 18.93 -42.41 -2.38
CA ALA A 9 18.87 -40.95 -2.32
C ALA A 9 17.55 -40.52 -1.67
N LEU A 10 17.60 -40.09 -0.40
CA LEU A 10 16.51 -39.33 0.20
C LEU A 10 16.47 -37.94 -0.45
N ALA A 11 15.50 -37.72 -1.35
CA ALA A 11 15.20 -36.39 -1.87
C ALA A 11 14.47 -35.58 -0.79
N LEU A 12 15.20 -34.67 -0.11
CA LEU A 12 14.59 -33.70 0.79
C LEU A 12 13.90 -32.62 -0.06
N ALA A 13 12.57 -32.68 -0.16
CA ALA A 13 11.79 -31.61 -0.78
C ALA A 13 11.78 -30.38 0.16
N VAL A 14 12.60 -29.39 -0.16
CA VAL A 14 12.57 -28.09 0.54
C VAL A 14 11.33 -27.33 0.08
N ALA A 15 10.30 -27.31 0.92
CA ALA A 15 9.15 -26.43 0.74
C ALA A 15 9.60 -24.98 0.93
N VAL A 16 9.87 -24.29 -0.18
CA VAL A 16 10.19 -22.87 -0.18
C VAL A 16 8.89 -22.13 0.14
N ASN A 17 8.68 -21.81 1.42
CA ASN A 17 7.63 -20.88 1.84
C ASN A 17 8.04 -19.49 1.34
N ALA A 18 7.75 -19.20 0.07
CA ALA A 18 7.86 -17.88 -0.51
C ALA A 18 6.84 -16.98 0.19
N SER A 19 7.24 -16.40 1.31
CA SER A 19 6.58 -15.23 1.90
C SER A 19 6.95 -14.02 1.04
N CYS A 20 6.60 -14.05 -0.25
CA CYS A 20 6.52 -12.83 -1.02
C CYS A 20 5.48 -11.99 -0.29
N ALA A 21 5.87 -10.84 0.25
CA ALA A 21 4.92 -9.81 0.61
C ALA A 21 4.10 -9.55 -0.66
N GLN A 22 2.91 -10.15 -0.75
CA GLN A 22 2.07 -10.05 -1.92
C GLN A 22 1.76 -8.56 -2.07
N GLU A 23 2.41 -7.89 -3.02
CA GLU A 23 2.10 -6.51 -3.35
C GLU A 23 0.64 -6.51 -3.79
N ARG A 24 -0.23 -5.96 -2.93
CA ARG A 24 -1.65 -5.85 -3.22
C ARG A 24 -1.79 -5.01 -4.49
N ALA A 25 -2.56 -5.50 -5.45
CA ALA A 25 -2.92 -4.69 -6.61
C ALA A 25 -3.82 -3.53 -6.17
N CYS A 26 -3.74 -2.39 -6.87
CA CYS A 26 -4.67 -1.29 -6.65
C CYS A 26 -6.11 -1.76 -6.80
N GLY A 27 -6.95 -1.45 -5.80
CA GLY A 27 -8.37 -1.81 -5.81
C GLY A 27 -8.65 -3.31 -5.61
N SER A 28 -7.67 -4.09 -5.12
CA SER A 28 -7.91 -5.49 -4.76
C SER A 28 -9.07 -5.61 -3.77
N ARG A 29 -9.85 -6.68 -3.95
CA ARG A 29 -10.98 -7.05 -3.08
C ARG A 29 -10.60 -8.08 -2.02
N ASP A 30 -9.32 -8.44 -1.93
CA ASP A 30 -8.81 -9.32 -0.88
C ASP A 30 -9.10 -8.72 0.49
N PRO A 31 -9.58 -9.51 1.47
CA PRO A 31 -9.87 -9.00 2.80
C PRO A 31 -8.68 -8.26 3.42
N VAL A 32 -8.98 -7.14 4.04
CA VAL A 32 -8.02 -6.33 4.80
C VAL A 32 -8.30 -6.55 6.28
N ASN A 33 -7.39 -7.24 6.96
CA ASN A 33 -7.54 -7.66 8.36
C ASN A 33 -6.53 -6.97 9.30
N SER A 34 -5.66 -6.10 8.79
CA SER A 34 -4.70 -5.35 9.60
C SER A 34 -4.37 -3.96 9.06
N ILE A 35 -3.72 -3.13 9.90
CA ILE A 35 -3.24 -1.79 9.52
C ILE A 35 -2.17 -1.86 8.42
N ALA A 36 -1.32 -2.89 8.44
CA ALA A 36 -0.28 -3.08 7.42
C ALA A 36 -0.92 -3.34 6.05
N GLU A 37 -1.93 -4.20 6.00
CA GLU A 37 -2.68 -4.52 4.78
C GLU A 37 -3.50 -3.33 4.29
N MET A 38 -4.11 -2.57 5.20
CA MET A 38 -4.81 -1.32 4.90
C MET A 38 -3.85 -0.32 4.23
N SER A 39 -2.66 -0.14 4.81
CA SER A 39 -1.64 0.76 4.26
C SER A 39 -1.19 0.29 2.88
N ALA A 40 -0.91 -1.02 2.72
CA ALA A 40 -0.55 -1.60 1.44
C ALA A 40 -1.63 -1.36 0.37
N ALA A 41 -2.91 -1.57 0.70
CA ALA A 41 -4.03 -1.35 -0.22
C ALA A 41 -4.17 0.12 -0.64
N ILE A 42 -3.97 1.08 0.28
CA ILE A 42 -4.01 2.52 -0.03
C ILE A 42 -2.85 2.89 -0.97
N TYR A 43 -1.62 2.48 -0.65
CA TYR A 43 -0.44 2.87 -1.43
C TYR A 43 -0.33 2.11 -2.76
N ALA A 44 -0.93 0.93 -2.89
CA ALA A 44 -0.98 0.18 -4.15
C ALA A 44 -1.61 0.97 -5.30
N CYS A 45 -2.53 1.89 -5.00
CA CYS A 45 -3.18 2.74 -5.98
C CYS A 45 -2.41 4.00 -6.35
N TRP A 46 -1.32 4.29 -5.64
CA TRP A 46 -0.61 5.54 -5.82
C TRP A 46 0.57 5.41 -6.79
N ARG A 47 0.55 6.26 -7.81
CA ARG A 47 1.62 6.42 -8.78
C ARG A 47 1.99 7.90 -8.82
N PRO A 48 3.10 8.31 -8.18
CA PRO A 48 3.50 9.71 -8.20
C PRO A 48 3.83 10.15 -9.64
N PRO A 49 3.40 11.35 -10.07
CA PRO A 49 3.77 11.86 -11.38
C PRO A 49 5.29 12.04 -11.51
N ARG A 50 5.83 11.85 -12.71
CA ARG A 50 7.25 12.15 -13.00
C ARG A 50 7.57 13.60 -12.66
N GLY A 51 8.78 13.86 -12.17
CA GLY A 51 9.22 15.20 -11.77
C GLY A 51 8.68 15.67 -10.41
N THR A 52 7.94 14.83 -9.67
CA THR A 52 7.47 15.15 -8.30
C THR A 52 8.37 14.57 -7.20
N ALA A 53 9.51 14.00 -7.59
CA ALA A 53 10.52 13.44 -6.72
C ALA A 53 10.85 14.37 -5.54
N GLY A 54 10.75 13.87 -4.31
CA GLY A 54 11.03 14.61 -3.08
C GLY A 54 9.87 15.46 -2.54
N MET A 55 8.73 15.52 -3.26
CA MET A 55 7.48 16.06 -2.74
C MET A 55 6.82 15.10 -1.75
N SER A 56 6.16 15.65 -0.75
CA SER A 56 5.43 14.90 0.27
C SER A 56 4.12 15.56 0.67
N LEU A 57 3.09 14.76 0.94
CA LEU A 57 1.79 15.21 1.46
C LEU A 57 1.33 14.26 2.58
N THR A 58 0.93 14.81 3.72
CA THR A 58 0.21 14.03 4.76
C THR A 58 -1.25 14.42 4.73
N LEU A 59 -2.13 13.43 4.54
CA LEU A 59 -3.57 13.57 4.66
C LEU A 59 -4.04 13.05 6.00
N ARG A 60 -5.00 13.71 6.62
CA ARG A 60 -5.72 13.28 7.82
C ARG A 60 -7.17 12.97 7.48
N PHE A 61 -7.63 11.76 7.79
CA PHE A 61 -9.00 11.32 7.55
C PHE A 61 -9.32 10.11 8.45
N SER A 62 -10.60 9.72 8.50
CA SER A 62 -11.03 8.48 9.14
C SER A 62 -11.78 7.60 8.14
N LEU A 63 -11.87 6.30 8.41
CA LEU A 63 -12.66 5.35 7.63
C LEU A 63 -13.81 4.80 8.48
N ARG A 64 -14.93 4.49 7.83
CA ARG A 64 -16.05 3.78 8.45
C ARG A 64 -15.73 2.28 8.58
N ARG A 65 -16.58 1.55 9.31
CA ARG A 65 -16.49 0.09 9.47
C ARG A 65 -16.53 -0.65 8.12
N ASP A 66 -17.26 -0.10 7.15
CA ASP A 66 -17.40 -0.63 5.78
C ASP A 66 -16.25 -0.24 4.83
N GLY A 67 -15.21 0.43 5.35
CA GLY A 67 -14.05 0.86 4.58
C GLY A 67 -14.27 2.08 3.69
N THR A 68 -15.45 2.73 3.75
CA THR A 68 -15.67 4.02 3.07
C THR A 68 -15.05 5.18 3.83
N LEU A 69 -14.85 6.30 3.14
CA LEU A 69 -14.32 7.52 3.73
C LEU A 69 -15.32 8.16 4.70
N PHE A 70 -14.82 8.58 5.87
CA PHE A 70 -15.59 9.39 6.81
C PHE A 70 -15.14 10.86 6.72
N GLY A 71 -16.04 11.72 6.26
CA GLY A 71 -15.77 13.15 6.09
C GLY A 71 -14.87 13.47 4.90
N LYS A 72 -14.33 14.68 4.89
CA LYS A 72 -13.38 15.13 3.86
C LYS A 72 -11.95 14.92 4.36
N PRO A 73 -11.02 14.39 3.56
CA PRO A 73 -9.61 14.35 3.92
C PRO A 73 -9.04 15.76 4.02
N HIS A 74 -8.23 16.02 5.04
CA HIS A 74 -7.56 17.30 5.23
C HIS A 74 -6.05 17.13 5.12
N ALA A 75 -5.39 17.96 4.31
CA ALA A 75 -3.93 18.00 4.32
C ALA A 75 -3.43 18.63 5.63
N THR A 76 -2.50 17.96 6.31
CA THR A 76 -1.89 18.47 7.55
C THR A 76 -0.42 18.79 7.40
N PHE A 77 0.19 18.38 6.29
CA PHE A 77 1.56 18.71 5.93
C PHE A 77 1.72 18.63 4.42
N SER A 78 2.44 19.58 3.84
CA SER A 78 2.81 19.59 2.43
C SER A 78 4.25 20.07 2.26
N LYS A 79 5.06 19.30 1.55
CA LYS A 79 6.35 19.71 1.00
C LYS A 79 6.22 19.62 -0.52
N LEU A 80 6.14 20.78 -1.17
CA LEU A 80 5.89 20.92 -2.60
C LEU A 80 7.11 21.55 -3.29
N GLY A 81 7.16 21.47 -4.61
CA GLY A 81 8.23 22.06 -5.41
C GLY A 81 7.90 23.47 -5.92
N PRO A 82 8.77 24.05 -6.77
CA PRO A 82 8.59 25.40 -7.30
C PRO A 82 7.61 25.48 -8.48
N ASP A 83 7.20 24.36 -9.09
CA ASP A 83 6.28 24.31 -10.22
C ASP A 83 4.85 23.99 -9.76
N ASP A 84 3.96 24.98 -9.87
CA ASP A 84 2.55 24.87 -9.46
C ASP A 84 1.75 23.81 -10.23
N ARG A 85 2.07 23.57 -11.50
CA ARG A 85 1.41 22.55 -12.30
C ARG A 85 1.81 21.16 -11.79
N LEU A 86 3.09 20.95 -11.48
CA LEU A 86 3.55 19.70 -10.85
C LEU A 86 2.99 19.53 -9.44
N ASN A 87 2.90 20.60 -8.66
CA ASN A 87 2.29 20.57 -7.33
C ASN A 87 0.82 20.14 -7.38
N ARG A 88 0.03 20.70 -8.30
CA ARG A 88 -1.38 20.29 -8.51
C ARG A 88 -1.48 18.84 -8.97
N ALA A 89 -0.64 18.41 -9.91
CA ALA A 89 -0.62 17.03 -10.39
C ALA A 89 -0.26 16.04 -9.27
N PHE A 90 0.70 16.39 -8.42
CA PHE A 90 1.10 15.60 -7.26
C PHE A 90 -0.06 15.42 -6.28
N VAL A 91 -0.70 16.52 -5.85
CA VAL A 91 -1.85 16.47 -4.93
C VAL A 91 -3.02 15.69 -5.54
N ALA A 92 -3.33 15.92 -6.82
CA ALA A 92 -4.37 15.18 -7.53
C ALA A 92 -4.09 13.67 -7.54
N SER A 93 -2.84 13.25 -7.79
CA SER A 93 -2.46 11.83 -7.77
C SER A 93 -2.70 11.15 -6.42
N VAL A 94 -2.48 11.87 -5.31
CA VAL A 94 -2.71 11.34 -3.96
C VAL A 94 -4.21 11.18 -3.69
N LEU A 95 -5.00 12.18 -4.05
CA LEU A 95 -6.47 12.13 -3.89
C LEU A 95 -7.09 11.05 -4.78
N GLU A 96 -6.61 10.90 -6.01
CA GLU A 96 -7.05 9.86 -6.93
C GLU A 96 -6.70 8.45 -6.42
N ALA A 97 -5.51 8.26 -5.84
CA ALA A 97 -5.14 7.00 -5.23
C ALA A 97 -6.07 6.62 -4.07
N LEU A 98 -6.39 7.58 -3.20
CA LEU A 98 -7.35 7.38 -2.11
C LEU A 98 -8.75 7.04 -2.67
N ALA A 99 -9.21 7.75 -3.70
CA ALA A 99 -10.51 7.48 -4.33
C ALA A 99 -10.57 6.08 -4.96
N LYS A 100 -9.48 5.61 -5.58
CA LYS A 100 -9.40 4.27 -6.19
C LYS A 100 -9.30 3.14 -5.17
N ALA A 101 -8.64 3.39 -4.03
CA ALA A 101 -8.48 2.38 -2.99
C ALA A 101 -9.77 2.13 -2.18
N LEU A 102 -10.70 3.09 -2.16
CA LEU A 102 -11.90 3.03 -1.33
C LEU A 102 -13.13 2.54 -2.12
N PRO A 103 -14.07 1.82 -1.47
CA PRO A 103 -14.01 1.34 -0.09
C PRO A 103 -13.02 0.18 0.08
N LEU A 104 -12.32 0.16 1.22
CA LEU A 104 -11.44 -0.97 1.56
C LEU A 104 -12.27 -2.18 2.03
N PRO A 105 -11.96 -3.40 1.57
CA PRO A 105 -12.67 -4.62 1.96
C PRO A 105 -12.27 -5.09 3.36
N PHE A 106 -12.62 -4.31 4.39
CA PHE A 106 -12.31 -4.68 5.77
C PHE A 106 -13.03 -5.95 6.20
N THR A 107 -12.31 -6.81 6.93
CA THR A 107 -12.95 -7.86 7.74
C THR A 107 -13.79 -7.22 8.85
N GLU A 108 -14.69 -7.99 9.46
CA GLU A 108 -15.50 -7.48 10.57
C GLU A 108 -14.65 -6.99 11.76
N SER A 109 -13.61 -7.76 12.12
CA SER A 109 -12.66 -7.42 13.17
C SER A 109 -11.91 -6.13 12.84
N MET A 110 -11.40 -5.99 11.61
CA MET A 110 -10.67 -4.79 11.20
C MET A 110 -11.59 -3.57 11.14
N GLY A 111 -12.79 -3.71 10.57
CA GLY A 111 -13.78 -2.66 10.53
C GLY A 111 -14.16 -2.15 11.93
N GLY A 112 -14.32 -3.07 12.89
CA GLY A 112 -14.54 -2.71 14.30
C GLY A 112 -13.34 -2.01 14.93
N ALA A 113 -12.12 -2.45 14.62
CA ALA A 113 -10.89 -1.88 15.18
C ALA A 113 -10.52 -0.51 14.58
N ILE A 114 -10.94 -0.21 13.35
CA ILE A 114 -10.54 1.02 12.65
C ILE A 114 -11.58 2.14 12.73
N ALA A 115 -12.86 1.80 12.95
CA ALA A 115 -13.95 2.77 12.99
C ALA A 115 -13.66 3.90 13.99
N GLY A 116 -13.73 5.15 13.53
CA GLY A 116 -13.48 6.34 14.33
C GLY A 116 -12.02 6.69 14.57
N ARG A 117 -11.05 5.88 14.10
CA ARG A 117 -9.63 6.18 14.25
C ARG A 117 -9.18 7.18 13.18
N ILE A 118 -8.49 8.22 13.62
CA ILE A 118 -7.85 9.19 12.73
C ILE A 118 -6.60 8.56 12.13
N LEU A 119 -6.56 8.52 10.81
CA LEU A 119 -5.41 8.11 10.01
C LEU A 119 -4.64 9.35 9.55
N SER A 120 -3.32 9.22 9.41
CA SER A 120 -2.46 10.28 8.89
C SER A 120 -1.37 9.76 7.95
N PRO A 121 -1.72 9.06 6.84
CA PRO A 121 -0.73 8.56 5.90
C PRO A 121 0.06 9.70 5.25
N ARG A 122 1.35 9.44 5.02
CA ARG A 122 2.25 10.34 4.29
C ARG A 122 2.62 9.72 2.96
N PHE A 123 2.26 10.42 1.90
CA PHE A 123 2.66 10.13 0.53
C PHE A 123 3.97 10.86 0.24
N THR A 124 5.02 10.15 -0.14
CA THR A 124 6.33 10.73 -0.49
C THR A 124 6.76 10.15 -1.83
N ALA A 125 6.91 11.02 -2.83
CA ALA A 125 7.42 10.60 -4.11
C ALA A 125 8.91 10.28 -3.95
N MET A 126 9.26 9.01 -4.10
CA MET A 126 10.67 8.59 -4.03
C MET A 126 11.47 9.30 -5.12
N GLN A 127 12.73 9.58 -4.81
CA GLN A 127 13.65 10.10 -5.81
C GLN A 127 13.77 9.08 -6.94
N GLU A 128 13.56 9.53 -8.17
CA GLU A 128 13.91 8.74 -9.34
C GLU A 128 15.43 8.50 -9.26
N ARG A 129 15.84 7.26 -8.95
CA ARG A 129 17.25 6.89 -8.87
C ARG A 129 17.84 7.16 -10.25
N ARG A 130 18.61 8.26 -10.35
CA ARG A 130 19.34 8.60 -11.56
C ARG A 130 20.33 7.46 -11.82
N SER A 131 20.05 6.65 -12.83
CA SER A 131 21.00 5.66 -13.37
C SER A 131 22.06 6.34 -14.22
#